data_AF-A0A927XS37-F1
#
_entry.id   AF-A0A927XS37-F1
#
_cell.length_a   1.000
_cell.length_b   1.000
_cell.length_c   1.000
_cell.angle_alpha   90.00
_cell.angle_beta   90.00
_cell.angle_gamma   90.00
#
_symmetry.space_group_name_H-M   'P 1'
#
loop_
_entity.id
_entity.type
_entity.pdbx_description
1 polymer ?
#
loop_
_entity_poly.entity_id
_entity_poly.type
_entity_poly.pdbx_seq_one_letter_code
_entity_poly.pdbx_strand_id
1 'polypeptide(L)'
;MSISRFNHEGYYDPTTYEALTAVEREQRKERFRPIVYVCSPYSGDISGNKQNARKYCRFAVDQHCIPLAPHLLFPQFMNDGDPEERDLAMFMDIAVLSKCAEVWVFGKNITEGMTAEINYALSRDKPIRYFDTECKEVAACSGI
;
A
#
# COMPACT_ATOMS: atom_id res chain seq x y z
N MET A 1 20.58 -1.25 17.90
CA MET A 1 21.90 -1.10 18.57
C MET A 1 22.63 0.01 17.85
N SER A 2 23.33 0.93 18.53
CA SER A 2 24.15 1.93 17.82
C SER A 2 25.55 1.40 17.58
N ILE A 3 26.07 1.55 16.37
CA ILE A 3 27.44 1.16 16.01
C ILE A 3 28.41 2.17 16.64
N SER A 4 29.43 1.68 17.34
CA SER A 4 30.46 2.52 17.98
C SER A 4 31.50 3.00 16.96
N ARG A 5 32.01 4.22 17.13
CA ARG A 5 33.18 4.73 16.37
C ARG A 5 34.53 4.23 16.89
N PHE A 6 34.52 3.46 17.98
CA PHE A 6 35.72 2.91 18.62
C PHE A 6 35.64 1.38 18.62
N ASN A 7 36.79 0.74 18.41
CA ASN A 7 36.92 -0.72 18.48
C ASN A 7 36.88 -1.23 19.94
N HIS A 8 37.00 -2.55 20.13
CA HIS A 8 36.94 -3.17 21.45
C HIS A 8 38.08 -2.77 22.40
N GLU A 9 39.19 -2.26 21.87
CA GLU A 9 40.33 -1.73 22.63
C GLU A 9 40.18 -0.23 22.94
N GLY A 10 39.13 0.43 22.43
CA GLY A 10 38.87 1.85 22.64
C GLY A 10 39.59 2.78 21.65
N TYR A 11 40.26 2.25 20.63
CA TYR A 11 40.87 3.06 19.57
C TYR A 11 39.82 3.53 18.56
N TYR A 12 39.98 4.76 18.07
CA TYR A 12 39.11 5.31 17.03
C TYR A 12 39.30 4.51 15.74
N ASP A 13 38.22 3.89 15.26
CA ASP A 13 38.23 3.00 14.09
C ASP A 13 37.15 3.45 13.09
N PRO A 14 37.45 4.47 12.27
CA PRO A 14 36.48 5.02 11.33
C PRO A 14 36.14 4.01 10.22
N THR A 15 37.09 3.17 9.81
CA THR A 15 36.90 2.20 8.74
C THR A 15 35.89 1.13 9.15
N THR A 16 36.05 0.54 10.34
CA THR A 16 35.08 -0.45 10.84
C THR A 16 33.71 0.18 11.07
N TYR A 17 33.65 1.40 11.63
CA TYR A 17 32.40 2.12 11.82
C TYR A 17 31.66 2.37 10.49
N GLU A 18 32.37 2.87 9.47
CA GLU A 18 31.79 3.15 8.15
C GLU A 18 31.31 1.87 7.48
N ALA A 19 32.12 0.81 7.49
CA ALA A 19 31.76 -0.48 6.91
C ALA A 19 30.50 -1.08 7.56
N LEU A 20 30.47 -1.16 8.89
CA LEU A 20 29.30 -1.68 9.61
C LEU A 20 28.06 -0.81 9.43
N THR A 21 28.23 0.53 9.40
CA THR A 21 27.11 1.46 9.17
C THR A 21 26.54 1.31 7.77
N ALA A 22 27.38 1.12 6.75
CA ALA A 22 26.93 0.85 5.39
C ALA A 22 26.09 -0.44 5.33
N VAL A 23 26.60 -1.53 5.94
CA VAL A 23 25.89 -2.81 6.04
C VAL A 23 24.54 -2.66 6.76
N GLU A 24 24.49 -1.96 7.89
CA GLU A 24 23.21 -1.76 8.60
C GLU A 24 22.22 -0.93 7.75
N ARG A 25 22.72 0.07 7.01
CA ARG A 25 21.89 0.91 6.14
C ARG A 25 21.32 0.13 4.96
N GLU A 26 22.12 -0.75 4.37
CA GLU A 26 21.68 -1.69 3.33
C GLU A 26 20.64 -2.68 3.87
N GLN A 27 20.91 -3.31 5.01
CA GLN A 27 19.96 -4.21 5.66
C GLN A 27 18.64 -3.50 6.02
N ARG A 28 18.68 -2.25 6.46
CA ARG A 28 17.47 -1.44 6.73
C ARG A 28 16.68 -1.17 5.45
N LYS A 29 17.35 -0.85 4.35
CA LYS A 29 16.71 -0.66 3.04
C LYS A 29 16.06 -1.96 2.55
N GLU A 30 16.75 -3.10 2.68
CA GLU A 30 16.19 -4.40 2.32
C GLU A 30 14.98 -4.78 3.17
N ARG A 31 14.97 -4.42 4.46
CA ARG A 31 13.84 -4.67 5.36
C ARG A 31 12.68 -3.69 5.16
N PHE A 32 12.93 -2.53 4.55
CA PHE A 32 11.89 -1.54 4.30
C PHE A 32 10.90 -2.08 3.27
N ARG A 33 9.62 -2.01 3.62
CA ARG A 33 8.51 -2.40 2.75
C ARG A 33 7.52 -1.23 2.71
N PRO A 34 7.32 -0.57 1.55
CA PRO A 34 6.36 0.51 1.45
C PRO A 34 4.93 -0.02 1.70
N ILE A 35 4.11 0.78 2.37
CA ILE A 35 2.69 0.47 2.54
C ILE A 35 1.98 0.90 1.26
N VAL A 36 1.27 -0.03 0.62
CA VAL A 36 0.53 0.22 -0.62
C VAL A 36 -0.96 0.05 -0.37
N TYR A 37 -1.73 1.04 -0.82
CA TYR A 37 -3.18 0.96 -0.78
C TYR A 37 -3.68 0.17 -1.99
N VAL A 38 -4.44 -0.90 -1.76
CA VAL A 38 -5.03 -1.71 -2.82
C VAL A 38 -6.44 -1.19 -3.08
N CYS A 39 -6.61 -0.51 -4.21
CA CYS A 39 -7.86 0.01 -4.73
C CYS A 39 -8.42 -0.99 -5.74
N SER A 40 -9.56 -1.60 -5.45
CA SER A 40 -10.22 -2.55 -6.36
C SER A 40 -11.73 -2.57 -6.14
N PRO A 41 -12.53 -3.00 -7.13
CA PRO A 41 -13.98 -3.09 -6.97
C PRO A 41 -14.35 -3.99 -5.78
N TYR A 42 -15.32 -3.55 -4.98
CA TYR A 42 -15.91 -4.36 -3.91
C TYR A 42 -17.37 -4.73 -4.21
N SER A 43 -18.19 -3.74 -4.56
CA SER A 43 -19.61 -3.89 -4.88
C SER A 43 -19.86 -4.65 -6.20
N GLY A 44 -21.07 -5.19 -6.39
CA GLY A 44 -21.42 -6.04 -7.54
C GLY A 44 -21.22 -7.52 -7.21
N ASP A 45 -20.28 -8.20 -7.88
CA ASP A 45 -19.87 -9.56 -7.52
C ASP A 45 -18.97 -9.55 -6.28
N ILE A 46 -19.59 -9.40 -5.10
CA ILE A 46 -18.87 -9.29 -3.82
C ILE A 46 -17.97 -10.51 -3.58
N SER A 47 -18.41 -11.71 -3.96
CA SER A 47 -17.63 -12.94 -3.73
C SER A 47 -16.37 -12.97 -4.60
N GLY A 48 -16.51 -12.72 -5.90
CA GLY A 48 -15.39 -12.66 -6.84
C GLY A 48 -14.45 -11.49 -6.52
N ASN A 49 -15.01 -10.32 -6.21
CA ASN A 49 -14.24 -9.13 -5.84
C ASN A 49 -13.42 -9.33 -4.56
N LYS A 50 -13.98 -9.97 -3.53
CA LYS A 50 -13.22 -10.32 -2.31
C LYS A 50 -12.05 -11.27 -2.60
N GLN A 51 -12.26 -12.25 -3.47
CA GLN A 51 -11.19 -13.18 -3.87
C GLN A 51 -10.09 -12.46 -4.66
N ASN A 52 -10.49 -11.58 -5.58
CA ASN A 52 -9.57 -10.76 -6.37
C ASN A 52 -8.77 -9.80 -5.48
N ALA A 53 -9.40 -9.07 -4.57
CA ALA A 53 -8.71 -8.19 -3.64
C ALA A 53 -7.67 -8.96 -2.80
N ARG A 54 -7.99 -10.18 -2.33
CA ARG A 54 -7.02 -11.06 -1.65
C ARG A 54 -5.85 -11.46 -2.56
N LYS A 55 -6.11 -11.80 -3.83
CA LYS A 55 -5.07 -12.07 -4.84
C LYS A 55 -4.17 -10.85 -5.03
N TYR A 56 -4.75 -9.65 -5.13
CA TYR A 56 -4.00 -8.40 -5.31
C TYR A 56 -3.15 -8.05 -4.08
N CYS A 57 -3.69 -8.24 -2.86
CA CYS A 57 -2.89 -8.11 -1.64
C CYS A 57 -1.72 -9.11 -1.63
N ARG A 58 -1.94 -10.37 -2.03
CA ARG A 58 -0.85 -11.36 -2.12
C ARG A 58 0.22 -10.92 -3.12
N PHE A 59 -0.19 -10.44 -4.29
CA PHE A 59 0.72 -9.89 -5.29
C PHE A 59 1.57 -8.74 -4.73
N ALA A 60 0.98 -7.80 -3.99
CA ALA A 60 1.73 -6.72 -3.36
C ALA A 60 2.76 -7.22 -2.32
N VAL A 61 2.44 -8.28 -1.56
CA VAL A 61 3.42 -8.93 -0.66
C VAL A 61 4.61 -9.50 -1.45
N ASP A 62 4.33 -10.14 -2.59
CA ASP A 62 5.34 -10.71 -3.48
C ASP A 62 6.20 -9.62 -4.14
N GLN A 63 5.65 -8.41 -4.32
CA GLN A 63 6.37 -7.20 -4.74
C GLN A 63 7.05 -6.45 -3.59
N HIS A 64 7.30 -7.12 -2.46
CA HIS A 64 7.98 -6.56 -1.28
C HIS A 64 7.26 -5.37 -0.62
N CYS A 65 5.95 -5.28 -0.75
CA CYS A 65 5.12 -4.22 -0.16
C CYS A 65 4.27 -4.74 1.02
N ILE A 66 3.71 -3.81 1.82
CA ILE A 66 2.69 -4.09 2.84
C ILE A 66 1.33 -3.64 2.27
N PRO A 67 0.43 -4.55 1.87
CA PRO A 67 -0.86 -4.16 1.31
C PRO A 67 -1.87 -3.76 2.38
N LEU A 68 -2.66 -2.73 2.10
CA LEU A 68 -3.88 -2.40 2.83
C LEU A 68 -5.07 -2.35 1.87
N ALA A 69 -6.09 -3.16 2.14
CA ALA A 69 -7.36 -3.19 1.40
C ALA A 69 -8.51 -3.08 2.41
N PRO A 70 -8.85 -1.87 2.89
CA PRO A 70 -9.79 -1.77 3.99
C PRO A 70 -11.22 -2.15 3.59
N HIS A 71 -11.57 -2.14 2.30
CA HIS A 71 -12.79 -2.76 1.77
C HIS A 71 -12.89 -4.29 2.00
N LEU A 72 -11.80 -4.99 2.36
CA LEU A 72 -11.87 -6.37 2.87
C LEU A 72 -12.11 -6.44 4.38
N LEU A 73 -11.75 -5.39 5.11
CA LEU A 73 -11.71 -5.35 6.57
C LEU A 73 -12.98 -4.71 7.16
N PHE A 74 -13.33 -3.49 6.74
CA PHE A 74 -14.45 -2.74 7.30
C PHE A 74 -15.78 -3.46 7.19
N PRO A 75 -16.13 -4.12 6.06
CA PRO A 75 -17.39 -4.85 5.96
C PRO A 75 -17.51 -6.07 6.90
N GLN A 76 -16.47 -6.40 7.67
CA GLN A 76 -16.54 -7.45 8.70
C GLN A 76 -17.14 -6.94 10.01
N PHE A 77 -17.19 -5.62 10.21
CA PHE A 77 -17.72 -5.00 11.44
C PHE A 77 -18.52 -3.72 11.20
N MET A 78 -18.68 -3.29 9.93
CA MET A 78 -19.52 -2.18 9.50
C MET A 78 -20.51 -2.64 8.43
N ASN A 79 -21.66 -1.99 8.37
CA ASN A 79 -22.76 -2.26 7.46
C ASN A 79 -22.75 -1.29 6.28
N ASP A 80 -22.28 -1.74 5.12
CA ASP A 80 -22.27 -0.94 3.87
C ASP A 80 -23.68 -0.57 3.36
N GLY A 81 -24.73 -1.22 3.88
CA GLY A 81 -26.13 -0.88 3.59
C GLY A 81 -26.68 0.26 4.43
N ASP A 82 -25.98 0.66 5.49
CA ASP A 82 -26.31 1.85 6.29
C ASP A 82 -25.54 3.07 5.74
N PRO A 83 -26.23 4.12 5.26
CA PRO A 83 -25.57 5.32 4.74
C PRO A 83 -24.59 5.98 5.71
N GLU A 84 -24.90 6.02 7.02
CA GLU A 84 -24.03 6.69 7.99
C GLU A 84 -22.73 5.90 8.23
N GLU A 85 -22.83 4.57 8.35
CA GLU A 85 -21.64 3.72 8.48
C GLU A 85 -20.84 3.68 7.19
N ARG A 86 -21.50 3.73 6.03
CA ARG A 86 -20.82 3.81 4.72
C ARG A 86 -20.00 5.08 4.59
N ASP A 87 -20.57 6.24 4.93
CA ASP A 87 -19.85 7.52 4.89
C ASP A 87 -18.65 7.52 5.86
N LEU A 88 -18.84 6.95 7.06
CA LEU A 88 -17.75 6.77 8.02
C LEU A 88 -16.65 5.83 7.48
N ALA A 89 -17.03 4.71 6.86
CA ALA A 89 -16.09 3.76 6.26
C ALA A 89 -15.28 4.43 5.15
N MET A 90 -15.91 5.20 4.26
CA MET A 90 -15.23 5.97 3.22
C MET A 90 -14.25 6.99 3.79
N PHE A 91 -14.62 7.70 4.87
CA PHE A 91 -13.71 8.61 5.55
C PHE A 91 -12.49 7.87 6.12
N MET A 92 -12.71 6.73 6.77
CA MET A 92 -11.64 5.89 7.32
C MET A 92 -10.72 5.33 6.22
N ASP A 93 -11.28 4.94 5.07
CA ASP A 93 -10.54 4.46 3.89
C ASP A 93 -9.56 5.53 3.41
N ILE A 94 -10.03 6.76 3.22
CA ILE A 94 -9.18 7.90 2.84
C ILE A 94 -8.12 8.21 3.91
N ALA A 95 -8.47 8.12 5.19
CA ALA A 95 -7.51 8.32 6.28
C ALA A 95 -6.39 7.27 6.23
N VAL A 96 -6.71 6.01 5.95
CA VAL A 96 -5.72 4.93 5.75
C VAL A 96 -4.89 5.17 4.49
N LEU A 97 -5.52 5.49 3.36
CA LEU A 97 -4.87 5.82 2.09
C LEU A 97 -3.85 6.96 2.28
N SER A 98 -4.19 7.98 3.08
CA SER A 98 -3.30 9.11 3.38
C SER A 98 -1.92 8.68 3.93
N LYS A 99 -1.87 7.55 4.66
CA LYS A 99 -0.66 6.99 5.28
C LYS A 99 0.10 6.02 4.37
N CYS A 100 -0.49 5.61 3.26
CA CYS A 100 0.16 4.73 2.29
C CYS A 100 1.16 5.50 1.43
N ALA A 101 2.24 4.83 1.03
CA ALA A 101 3.26 5.38 0.15
C ALA A 101 2.75 5.52 -1.29
N GLU A 102 1.93 4.55 -1.75
CA GLU A 102 1.40 4.48 -3.12
C GLU A 102 -0.03 3.93 -3.11
N VAL A 103 -0.73 4.13 -4.23
CA VAL A 103 -2.06 3.54 -4.51
C VAL A 103 -1.97 2.64 -5.74
N TRP A 104 -2.37 1.39 -5.60
CA TRP A 104 -2.40 0.41 -6.67
C TRP A 104 -3.84 0.09 -7.03
N VAL A 105 -4.23 0.46 -8.25
CA VAL A 105 -5.58 0.35 -8.77
C VAL A 105 -5.68 -0.92 -9.61
N PHE A 106 -6.62 -1.80 -9.28
CA PHE A 106 -6.82 -3.07 -9.96
C PHE A 106 -8.21 -3.18 -10.58
N GLY A 107 -8.28 -3.83 -11.74
CA GLY A 107 -9.53 -4.22 -12.38
C GLY A 107 -9.75 -3.55 -13.73
N LYS A 108 -10.80 -3.95 -14.43
CA LYS A 108 -11.13 -3.44 -15.77
C LYS A 108 -11.97 -2.16 -15.74
N ASN A 109 -12.77 -2.01 -14.68
CA ASN A 109 -13.72 -0.91 -14.53
C ASN A 109 -13.40 -0.17 -13.23
N ILE A 110 -13.41 1.16 -13.28
CA ILE A 110 -13.29 2.01 -12.09
C ILE A 110 -14.68 2.27 -11.55
N THR A 111 -14.92 1.90 -10.30
CA THR A 111 -16.19 2.17 -9.61
C THR A 111 -16.18 3.56 -8.97
N GLU A 112 -17.34 4.07 -8.58
CA GLU A 112 -17.45 5.38 -7.89
C GLU A 112 -16.57 5.47 -6.64
N GLY A 113 -16.56 4.42 -5.80
CA GLY A 113 -15.69 4.36 -4.62
C GLY A 113 -14.20 4.43 -4.98
N MET A 114 -13.79 3.71 -6.02
CA MET A 114 -12.41 3.77 -6.52
C MET A 114 -12.06 5.15 -7.08
N THR A 115 -12.99 5.80 -7.78
CA THR A 115 -12.80 7.16 -8.28
C THR A 115 -12.52 8.15 -7.15
N ALA A 116 -13.22 8.04 -6.02
CA ALA A 116 -12.97 8.89 -4.85
C ALA A 116 -11.54 8.69 -4.28
N GLU A 117 -11.10 7.44 -4.16
CA GLU A 117 -9.74 7.09 -3.72
C GLU A 117 -8.66 7.60 -4.68
N ILE A 118 -8.87 7.41 -5.99
CA ILE A 118 -7.97 7.86 -7.05
C ILE A 118 -7.86 9.38 -7.06
N ASN A 119 -8.99 10.09 -7.02
CA ASN A 119 -9.02 11.55 -6.98
C ASN A 119 -8.31 12.09 -5.74
N TYR A 120 -8.51 11.46 -4.58
CA TYR A 120 -7.77 11.83 -3.38
C TYR A 120 -6.26 11.63 -3.56
N ALA A 121 -5.84 10.48 -4.10
CA ALA A 121 -4.44 10.19 -4.35
C ALA A 121 -3.78 11.20 -5.30
N LEU A 122 -4.47 11.54 -6.40
CA LEU A 122 -4.05 12.59 -7.34
C LEU A 122 -3.94 13.95 -6.66
N SER A 123 -4.91 14.33 -5.82
CA SER A 123 -4.89 15.62 -5.10
C SER A 123 -3.75 15.77 -4.09
N ARG A 124 -3.08 14.67 -3.76
CA ARG A 124 -1.97 14.59 -2.80
C ARG A 124 -0.65 14.19 -3.45
N ASP A 125 -0.58 14.21 -4.78
CA ASP A 125 0.58 13.79 -5.57
C ASP A 125 1.11 12.40 -5.19
N LYS A 126 0.21 11.51 -4.75
CA LYS A 126 0.59 10.13 -4.41
C LYS A 126 0.83 9.35 -5.70
N PRO A 127 1.89 8.52 -5.78
CA PRO A 127 2.08 7.63 -6.91
C PRO A 127 0.90 6.66 -7.06
N ILE A 128 0.36 6.59 -8.27
CA ILE A 128 -0.71 5.66 -8.64
C ILE A 128 -0.22 4.72 -9.71
N ARG A 129 -0.41 3.41 -9.50
CA ARG A 129 -0.08 2.36 -10.47
C ARG A 129 -1.34 1.59 -10.83
N TYR A 130 -1.51 1.30 -12.13
CA TYR A 130 -2.70 0.63 -12.65
C TYR A 130 -2.36 -0.78 -13.08
N PHE A 131 -3.22 -1.74 -12.71
CA PHE A 131 -3.03 -3.16 -12.99
C PHE A 131 -4.32 -3.78 -13.53
N ASP A 132 -4.17 -4.72 -14.45
CA ASP A 132 -5.27 -5.57 -14.89
C ASP A 132 -5.63 -6.65 -13.83
N THR A 133 -6.62 -7.49 -14.14
CA THR A 133 -7.08 -8.57 -13.24
C THR A 133 -6.03 -9.69 -13.05
N GLU A 134 -4.99 -9.72 -13.89
CA GLU A 134 -3.86 -10.63 -13.80
C GLU A 134 -2.62 -9.99 -13.17
N CYS A 135 -2.79 -8.83 -12.51
CA CYS A 135 -1.72 -8.07 -11.86
C CYS A 135 -0.63 -7.60 -12.83
N LYS A 136 -0.92 -7.47 -14.12
CA LYS A 136 0.00 -6.87 -15.08
C LYS A 136 -0.17 -5.36 -15.05
N GLU A 137 0.93 -4.65 -14.90
CA GLU A 137 0.92 -3.20 -14.93
C GLU A 137 0.53 -2.71 -16.33
N VAL A 138 -0.42 -1.78 -16.37
CA VAL A 138 -0.95 -1.19 -17.59
C VAL A 138 -0.79 0.33 -17.53
N ALA A 139 -0.74 0.97 -18.70
CA ALA A 139 -0.85 2.41 -18.75
C ALA A 139 -2.19 2.84 -18.13
N ALA A 140 -2.20 3.96 -17.41
CA ALA A 140 -3.43 4.55 -16.90
C ALA A 140 -4.44 4.66 -18.06
N CYS A 141 -5.64 4.09 -17.88
CA CYS A 141 -6.70 4.22 -18.87
C CYS A 141 -6.88 5.70 -19.22
N SER A 142 -6.68 6.03 -20.50
CA SER A 142 -6.75 7.38 -21.04
C SER A 142 -8.22 7.83 -21.09
N GLY A 143 -8.82 8.11 -19.94
CA GLY A 143 -10.25 8.43 -19.85
C GLY A 143 -10.76 8.69 -18.44
N ILE A 144 -10.00 9.45 -17.64
CA ILE A 144 -10.56 10.19 -16.51
C ILE A 144 -11.08 11.53 -17.05
#